data_AF-A0A2H0LAV6-F1
#
_entry.id   AF-A0A2H0LAV6-F1
#
_cell.length_a   1.000
_cell.length_b   1.000
_cell.length_c   1.000
_cell.angle_alpha   90.00
_cell.angle_beta   90.00
_cell.angle_gamma   90.00
#
_symmetry.space_group_name_H-M   'P 1'
#
loop_
_entity.id
_entity.type
_entity.pdbx_description
1 polymer ?
#
loop_
_entity_poly.entity_id
_entity_poly.type
_entity_poly.pdbx_seq_one_letter_code
_entity_poly.pdbx_strand_id
1 'polypeptide(L)'
;MIWAVLAAAVVSMGTPSVWAEPTAEQLRQAIRDYITRQEQQTGAFTIPDSREKGKLRVLTLVRVHERVGKTGDYYYSCTDMKDVAAGNLLDLDFDVADTGKNLKVVAVRIHKDDGKPRYTYDDNDNLIPVE
;
A
#
# COMPACT_ATOMS: atom_id res chain seq x y z
N MET A 1 53.30 -7.30 -35.23
CA MET A 1 52.23 -8.33 -35.16
C MET A 1 51.57 -8.21 -33.80
N ILE A 2 50.42 -7.54 -33.74
CA ILE A 2 49.71 -7.25 -32.49
C ILE A 2 48.75 -8.41 -32.24
N TRP A 3 48.88 -9.07 -31.09
CA TRP A 3 47.94 -10.09 -30.65
C TRP A 3 46.71 -9.40 -30.04
N ALA A 4 45.54 -9.66 -30.62
CA ALA A 4 44.26 -9.23 -30.07
C ALA A 4 43.83 -10.18 -28.95
N VAL A 5 43.57 -9.63 -27.76
CA VAL A 5 42.94 -10.36 -26.65
C VAL A 5 41.43 -10.17 -26.77
N LEU A 6 40.71 -11.26 -27.05
CA LEU A 6 39.25 -11.32 -26.98
C LEU A 6 38.83 -11.34 -25.51
N ALA A 7 38.23 -10.25 -25.04
CA ALA A 7 37.53 -10.22 -23.76
C ALA A 7 36.12 -10.79 -23.96
N ALA A 8 35.86 -11.97 -23.41
CA ALA A 8 34.53 -12.54 -23.31
C ALA A 8 33.74 -11.78 -22.22
N ALA A 9 32.69 -11.07 -22.61
CA ALA A 9 31.75 -10.46 -21.68
C ALA A 9 30.89 -11.58 -21.05
N VAL A 10 31.13 -11.86 -19.78
CA VAL A 10 30.22 -12.70 -18.97
C VAL A 10 28.98 -11.87 -18.67
N VAL A 11 27.88 -12.15 -19.36
CA VAL A 11 26.57 -11.61 -19.01
C VAL A 11 26.11 -12.29 -17.74
N SER A 12 26.27 -11.61 -16.60
CA SER A 12 25.71 -12.04 -15.32
C SER A 12 24.18 -11.94 -15.40
N MET A 13 23.50 -13.07 -15.60
CA MET A 13 22.06 -13.16 -15.38
C MET A 13 21.83 -13.12 -13.87
N GLY A 14 21.41 -11.97 -13.35
CA GLY A 14 21.16 -11.76 -11.93
C GLY A 14 20.18 -12.80 -11.39
N THR A 15 20.58 -13.52 -10.34
CA THR A 15 19.71 -14.42 -9.59
C THR A 15 18.56 -13.62 -8.98
N PRO A 16 17.29 -14.09 -9.06
CA PRO A 16 16.21 -13.45 -8.30
C PRO A 16 16.57 -13.47 -6.81
N SER A 17 16.49 -12.31 -6.17
CA SER A 17 16.88 -12.14 -4.78
C SER A 17 15.90 -12.88 -3.86
N VAL A 18 16.36 -13.96 -3.24
CA VAL A 18 15.59 -14.73 -2.25
C VAL A 18 15.74 -14.05 -0.88
N TRP A 19 14.95 -13.02 -0.61
CA TRP A 19 14.78 -12.48 0.76
C TRP A 19 13.46 -13.00 1.34
N ALA A 20 13.40 -13.20 2.66
CA ALA A 20 12.20 -13.70 3.33
C ALA A 20 11.04 -12.71 3.19
N GLU A 21 9.83 -13.22 2.90
CA GLU A 21 8.63 -12.39 2.84
C GLU A 21 8.37 -11.68 4.19
N PRO A 22 7.87 -10.44 4.16
CA PRO A 22 7.55 -9.69 5.36
C PRO A 22 6.41 -10.36 6.13
N THR A 23 6.52 -10.33 7.45
CA THR A 23 5.42 -10.76 8.33
C THR A 23 4.23 -9.80 8.23
N ALA A 24 3.04 -10.30 8.54
CA ALA A 24 1.84 -9.46 8.60
C ALA A 24 1.99 -8.28 9.59
N GLU A 25 2.71 -8.46 10.70
CA GLU A 25 2.98 -7.38 11.65
C GLU A 25 3.88 -6.30 11.05
N GLN A 26 4.93 -6.68 10.30
CA GLN A 26 5.80 -5.69 9.62
C GLN A 26 5.02 -4.86 8.61
N LEU A 27 4.10 -5.48 7.86
CA LEU A 27 3.23 -4.77 6.91
C LEU A 27 2.28 -3.80 7.63
N ARG A 28 1.64 -4.26 8.73
CA ARG A 28 0.76 -3.39 9.54
C ARG A 28 1.55 -2.26 10.21
N GLN A 29 2.79 -2.50 10.62
CA GLN A 29 3.66 -1.45 11.16
C GLN A 29 4.07 -0.44 10.09
N ALA A 30 4.39 -0.88 8.87
CA ALA A 30 4.70 0.02 7.76
C ALA A 30 3.54 0.97 7.43
N ILE A 31 2.30 0.49 7.53
CA ILE A 31 1.09 1.32 7.37
C ILE A 31 0.99 2.36 8.48
N ARG A 32 1.16 1.96 9.76
CA ARG A 32 1.15 2.90 10.90
C ARG A 32 2.24 3.96 10.77
N ASP A 33 3.46 3.55 10.45
CA ASP A 33 4.60 4.45 10.27
C ASP A 33 4.37 5.43 9.12
N TYR A 34 3.72 5.00 8.04
CA TYR A 34 3.34 5.87 6.94
C TYR A 34 2.33 6.94 7.38
N ILE A 35 1.25 6.54 8.07
CA ILE A 35 0.23 7.46 8.59
C ILE A 35 0.86 8.47 9.54
N THR A 36 1.62 8.01 10.55
CA THR A 36 2.29 8.89 11.52
C THR A 36 3.26 9.86 10.84
N ARG A 37 3.99 9.42 9.82
CA ARG A 37 4.90 10.31 9.07
C ARG A 37 4.14 11.39 8.31
N GLN A 38 3.02 11.05 7.66
CA GLN A 38 2.16 12.03 6.99
C GLN A 38 1.60 13.06 7.98
N GLU A 39 1.13 12.60 9.15
CA GLU A 39 0.67 13.46 10.24
C GLU A 39 1.78 14.41 10.73
N GLN A 40 3.00 13.90 10.96
CA GLN A 40 4.13 14.73 11.36
C GLN A 40 4.53 15.77 10.31
N GLN A 41 4.40 15.44 9.03
CA GLN A 41 4.81 16.31 7.92
C GLN A 41 3.77 17.38 7.58
N THR A 42 2.48 17.08 7.75
CA THR A 42 1.38 17.94 7.25
C THR A 42 0.41 18.39 8.33
N GLY A 43 0.55 17.88 9.56
CA GLY A 43 -0.33 18.15 10.70
C GLY A 43 -1.49 17.17 10.84
N ALA A 44 -1.85 16.41 9.80
CA ALA A 44 -2.91 15.40 9.86
C ALA A 44 -2.78 14.36 8.73
N PHE A 45 -3.36 13.18 8.89
CA PHE A 45 -3.49 12.25 7.78
C PHE A 45 -4.65 12.68 6.88
N THR A 46 -4.36 12.96 5.61
CA THR A 46 -5.37 13.43 4.66
C THR A 46 -5.32 12.67 3.34
N ILE A 47 -6.50 12.42 2.74
CA ILE A 47 -6.60 11.79 1.43
C ILE A 47 -7.65 12.50 0.56
N PRO A 48 -7.44 12.64 -0.76
CA PRO A 48 -8.45 13.16 -1.66
C PRO A 48 -9.52 12.10 -1.96
N ASP A 49 -10.79 12.45 -1.83
CA ASP A 49 -11.91 11.57 -2.15
C ASP A 49 -12.38 11.77 -3.61
N SER A 50 -12.07 10.80 -4.47
CA SER A 50 -12.43 10.85 -5.89
C SER A 50 -13.94 10.80 -6.15
N ARG A 51 -14.75 10.19 -5.26
CA ARG A 51 -16.22 10.18 -5.39
C ARG A 51 -16.84 11.50 -4.94
N GLU A 52 -16.15 12.28 -4.11
CA GLU A 52 -16.56 13.63 -3.68
C GLU A 52 -15.76 14.75 -4.38
N LYS A 53 -15.51 14.63 -5.69
CA LYS A 53 -14.85 15.66 -6.51
C LYS A 53 -13.47 16.10 -5.98
N GLY A 54 -12.73 15.19 -5.37
CA GLY A 54 -11.40 15.46 -4.80
C GLY A 54 -11.41 16.16 -3.45
N LYS A 55 -12.57 16.20 -2.75
CA LYS A 55 -12.65 16.71 -1.38
C LYS A 55 -11.60 16.04 -0.50
N LEU A 56 -10.80 16.85 0.19
CA LEU A 56 -9.78 16.36 1.10
C LEU A 56 -10.45 15.88 2.39
N ARG A 57 -10.28 14.59 2.71
CA ARG A 57 -10.75 13.98 3.95
C ARG A 57 -9.63 14.08 5.00
N VAL A 58 -9.95 14.53 6.21
CA VAL A 58 -9.03 14.54 7.34
C VAL A 58 -9.39 13.38 8.25
N LEU A 59 -8.47 12.47 8.48
CA LEU A 59 -8.77 11.16 9.06
C LEU A 59 -7.92 10.89 10.29
N THR A 60 -8.48 10.15 11.24
CA THR A 60 -7.77 9.59 12.39
C THR A 60 -7.80 8.08 12.33
N LEU A 61 -6.65 7.43 12.47
CA LEU A 61 -6.56 5.98 12.50
C LEU A 61 -7.28 5.43 13.73
N VAL A 62 -8.22 4.51 13.51
CA VAL A 62 -8.87 3.74 14.58
C VAL A 62 -8.11 2.43 14.80
N ARG A 63 -7.87 1.67 13.73
CA ARG A 63 -7.06 0.43 13.76
C ARG A 63 -6.64 -0.03 12.37
N VAL A 64 -5.62 -0.86 12.33
CA VAL A 64 -5.25 -1.67 11.14
C VAL A 64 -5.81 -3.08 11.32
N HIS A 65 -6.49 -3.63 10.31
CA HIS A 65 -7.08 -4.97 10.37
C HIS A 65 -5.99 -6.04 10.36
N GLU A 66 -6.28 -7.22 10.92
CA GLU A 66 -5.30 -8.30 11.02
C GLU A 66 -4.99 -8.96 9.67
N ARG A 67 -6.00 -9.04 8.79
CA ARG A 67 -5.85 -9.66 7.47
C ARG A 67 -4.88 -8.84 6.61
N VAL A 68 -3.94 -9.57 6.03
CA VAL A 68 -3.07 -9.10 4.95
C VAL A 68 -3.35 -9.97 3.73
N GLY A 69 -3.48 -9.36 2.57
CA GLY A 69 -3.58 -10.05 1.28
C GLY A 69 -2.46 -9.63 0.34
N LYS A 70 -2.51 -10.14 -0.89
CA LYS A 70 -1.57 -9.77 -1.96
C LYS A 70 -2.35 -9.51 -3.25
N THR A 71 -2.16 -8.33 -3.84
CA THR A 71 -2.78 -7.91 -5.11
C THR A 71 -1.67 -7.59 -6.09
N GLY A 72 -1.49 -8.42 -7.12
CA GLY A 72 -0.34 -8.33 -8.03
C GLY A 72 0.98 -8.42 -7.27
N ASP A 73 1.84 -7.41 -7.44
CA ASP A 73 3.17 -7.34 -6.80
C ASP A 73 3.15 -6.73 -5.39
N TYR A 74 1.98 -6.33 -4.88
CA TYR A 74 1.86 -5.60 -3.61
C TYR A 74 1.15 -6.43 -2.55
N TYR A 75 1.60 -6.27 -1.31
CA TYR A 75 0.80 -6.66 -0.15
C TYR A 75 -0.25 -5.60 0.13
N TYR A 76 -1.35 -5.95 0.79
CA TYR A 76 -2.31 -4.96 1.22
C TYR A 76 -2.95 -5.29 2.57
N SER A 77 -3.39 -4.26 3.29
CA SER A 77 -4.22 -4.39 4.49
C SER A 77 -5.19 -3.21 4.62
N CYS A 78 -6.32 -3.47 5.25
CA CYS A 78 -7.39 -2.50 5.46
C CYS A 78 -7.22 -1.79 6.81
N THR A 79 -7.64 -0.54 6.91
CA THR A 79 -7.71 0.21 8.17
C THR A 79 -9.10 0.77 8.38
N ASP A 80 -9.54 0.84 9.64
CA ASP A 80 -10.67 1.68 10.03
C ASP A 80 -10.15 3.09 10.33
N MET A 81 -10.75 4.10 9.70
CA MET A 81 -10.40 5.51 9.84
C MET A 81 -11.65 6.30 10.22
N LYS A 82 -11.52 7.23 11.17
CA LYS A 82 -12.59 8.17 11.52
C LYS A 82 -12.40 9.46 10.74
N ASP A 83 -13.42 9.90 10.00
CA ASP A 83 -13.40 11.24 9.43
C ASP A 83 -13.62 12.30 10.51
N VAL A 84 -12.72 13.26 10.61
CA VAL A 84 -12.74 14.30 11.65
C VAL A 84 -13.91 15.26 11.46
N ALA A 85 -14.29 15.58 10.22
CA ALA A 85 -15.32 16.56 9.92
C ALA A 85 -16.72 15.93 9.87
N ALA A 86 -16.86 14.81 9.18
CA ALA A 86 -18.14 14.12 9.00
C ALA A 86 -18.46 13.14 10.13
N GLY A 87 -17.45 12.67 10.86
CA GLY A 87 -17.62 11.70 11.95
C GLY A 87 -18.02 10.30 11.47
N ASN A 88 -18.00 10.02 10.17
CA ASN A 88 -18.29 8.69 9.63
C ASN A 88 -17.04 7.80 9.65
N LEU A 89 -17.22 6.48 9.52
CA LEU A 89 -16.09 5.54 9.41
C LEU A 89 -15.78 5.27 7.94
N LEU A 90 -14.50 5.30 7.61
CA LEU A 90 -13.99 4.90 6.31
C LEU A 90 -13.06 3.70 6.47
N ASP A 91 -13.22 2.73 5.57
CA ASP A 91 -12.26 1.64 5.42
C ASP A 91 -11.29 2.07 4.32
N LEU A 92 -9.99 2.12 4.61
CA LEU A 92 -8.96 2.42 3.61
C LEU A 92 -8.08 1.19 3.38
N ASP A 93 -7.81 0.89 2.12
CA ASP A 93 -6.85 -0.13 1.73
C ASP A 93 -5.50 0.53 1.43
N PHE A 94 -4.43 -0.03 1.99
CA PHE A 94 -3.05 0.41 1.80
C PHE A 94 -2.27 -0.67 1.04
N ASP A 95 -1.75 -0.31 -0.13
CA ASP A 95 -0.86 -1.19 -0.89
C ASP A 95 0.58 -0.94 -0.46
N VAL A 96 1.29 -2.02 -0.15
CA VAL A 96 2.66 -2.01 0.37
C VAL A 96 3.57 -2.78 -0.57
N ALA A 97 4.55 -2.09 -1.14
CA ALA A 97 5.63 -2.68 -1.89
C ALA A 97 6.74 -3.15 -0.95
N ASP A 98 7.23 -4.36 -1.20
CA ASP A 98 8.47 -4.86 -0.61
C ASP A 98 9.62 -4.69 -1.61
N THR A 99 10.61 -3.88 -1.25
CA THR A 99 11.79 -3.64 -2.11
C THR A 99 12.96 -4.58 -1.79
N GLY A 100 12.77 -5.53 -0.85
CA GLY A 100 13.82 -6.36 -0.26
C GLY A 100 14.68 -5.64 0.78
N LYS A 101 14.59 -4.30 0.87
CA LYS A 101 15.30 -3.49 1.87
C LYS A 101 14.34 -2.82 2.86
N ASN A 102 13.16 -2.43 2.37
CA ASN A 102 12.14 -1.78 3.17
C ASN A 102 10.75 -2.02 2.60
N LEU A 103 9.76 -1.81 3.47
CA LEU A 103 8.34 -1.79 3.11
C LEU A 103 7.92 -0.34 2.85
N LYS A 104 7.21 -0.12 1.74
CA LYS A 104 6.77 1.21 1.33
C LYS A 104 5.31 1.19 0.93
N VAL A 105 4.50 2.02 1.57
CA VAL A 105 3.13 2.30 1.09
C VAL A 105 3.23 3.01 -0.27
N VAL A 106 2.60 2.44 -1.28
CA VAL A 106 2.61 2.94 -2.67
C VAL A 106 1.26 3.47 -3.14
N ALA A 107 0.16 2.99 -2.55
CA ALA A 107 -1.18 3.49 -2.83
C ALA A 107 -2.06 3.41 -1.58
N VAL A 108 -3.03 4.33 -1.51
CA VAL A 108 -4.05 4.37 -0.45
C VAL A 108 -5.39 4.68 -1.11
N ARG A 109 -6.43 3.90 -0.79
CA ARG A 109 -7.73 3.97 -1.48
C ARG A 109 -8.87 3.81 -0.47
N ILE A 110 -9.95 4.59 -0.60
CA ILE A 110 -11.17 4.38 0.20
C ILE A 110 -11.89 3.15 -0.33
N HIS A 111 -11.89 2.08 0.46
CA HIS A 111 -12.60 0.84 0.19
C HIS A 111 -14.06 0.93 0.61
N LYS A 112 -14.37 1.40 1.83
CA LYS A 112 -15.76 1.56 2.30
C LYS A 112 -16.02 2.92 2.90
N ASP A 113 -17.28 3.35 2.79
CA ASP A 113 -17.81 4.56 3.40
C ASP A 113 -19.05 4.20 4.22
N ASP A 114 -18.97 4.29 5.55
CA ASP A 114 -19.96 3.75 6.50
C ASP A 114 -20.37 2.30 6.16
N GLY A 115 -19.37 1.46 5.93
CA GLY A 115 -19.55 0.05 5.60
C GLY A 115 -20.04 -0.22 4.18
N LYS A 116 -20.37 0.80 3.38
CA LYS A 116 -20.76 0.64 1.97
C LYS A 116 -19.51 0.53 1.11
N PRO A 117 -19.26 -0.60 0.42
CA PRO A 117 -18.10 -0.76 -0.42
C PRO A 117 -18.15 0.18 -1.64
N ARG A 118 -16.98 0.68 -2.04
CA ARG A 118 -16.73 1.45 -3.27
C ARG A 118 -16.08 0.61 -4.37
N TYR A 119 -15.56 -0.56 -3.99
CA TYR A 119 -15.09 -1.63 -4.85
C TYR A 119 -15.04 -2.91 -4.01
N THR A 120 -14.82 -4.03 -4.68
CA THR A 120 -14.59 -5.34 -4.07
C THR A 120 -13.36 -6.00 -4.71
N TYR A 121 -13.05 -7.22 -4.28
CA TYR A 121 -11.98 -8.03 -4.85
C TYR A 121 -12.57 -9.31 -5.42
N ASP A 122 -12.07 -9.75 -6.58
CA ASP A 122 -12.38 -11.10 -7.10
C ASP A 122 -11.58 -12.18 -6.35
N ASP A 123 -11.79 -13.44 -6.73
CA ASP A 123 -11.11 -14.59 -6.12
C ASP A 123 -9.58 -14.58 -6.30
N ASN A 124 -9.05 -13.73 -7.20
CA ASN A 124 -7.63 -13.56 -7.47
C ASN A 124 -7.08 -12.24 -6.90
N ASP A 125 -7.80 -11.60 -5.97
CA ASP A 125 -7.44 -10.30 -5.37
C ASP A 125 -7.36 -9.14 -6.40
N ASN A 126 -8.02 -9.26 -7.57
CA ASN A 126 -8.14 -8.12 -8.49
C ASN A 126 -9.23 -7.17 -8.01
N LEU A 127 -8.98 -5.86 -8.08
CA LEU A 127 -9.97 -4.84 -7.71
C LEU A 127 -11.10 -4.77 -8.75
N ILE A 128 -12.34 -4.93 -8.28
CA ILE A 128 -13.56 -4.85 -9.08
C ILE A 128 -14.39 -3.64 -8.60
N PRO A 129 -14.63 -2.61 -9.42
CA PRO A 129 -15.53 -1.52 -9.06
C PRO A 129 -16.93 -2.03 -8.75
N VAL A 130 -17.56 -1.48 -7.71
CA VAL A 130 -19.00 -1.70 -7.45
C VAL A 130 -19.78 -0.52 -8.03
N GLU A 131 -20.84 -0.84 -8.76
CA GLU A 131 -21.79 0.12 -9.36
C GLU A 131 -22.56 0.91 -8.30
#